data_AF-A0A355IA64-F1
#
_entry.id   AF-A0A355IA64-F1
#
_cell.length_a   1.000
_cell.length_b   1.000
_cell.length_c   1.000
_cell.angle_alpha   90.00
_cell.angle_beta   90.00
_cell.angle_gamma   90.00
#
_symmetry.space_group_name_H-M   'P 1'
#
loop_
_entity.id
_entity.type
_entity.pdbx_description
1 polymer ?
#
loop_
_entity_poly.entity_id
_entity_poly.type
_entity_poly.pdbx_seq_one_letter_code
_entity_poly.pdbx_strand_id
1 'polypeptide(L)'
;ALGGLHIIGTERHESRRIDNQLRGRSGRQGDPGSSRFYVSMEDDLMRLFGGDTIARLMERMGWEENIPIEHPQIARSIENAQKRVEARNFDIRKHVLEYDDVLNLQRENIYSLRRQLLTGTDVHDRVIERTLSVIENLLENYTPEKIDPDEWDLEGLAQTLNGLFPLAEKVEQGMLYGFTREELQERIKQLAMATLKAKEEAIGSEQMRELERIVLLRTIDTKWMEHLDNMDDLRDGIGLRAYGQHDPLVAYKFEAFQMFKEMINAVNEDMIRLILRMQLVRRDESEQPRVRNVVTNRGADGGVSGPGAAGKPAVA
;
A
#
# COMPACT_ATOMS: atom_id res chain seq x y z
N ALA A 1 -43.75 -42.05 13.30
CA ALA A 1 -43.18 -40.75 12.90
C ALA A 1 -42.39 -40.92 11.60
N LEU A 2 -42.31 -39.89 10.75
CA LEU A 2 -41.76 -39.96 9.38
C LEU A 2 -40.21 -39.93 9.30
N GLY A 3 -39.48 -40.34 10.34
CA GLY A 3 -38.01 -40.37 10.35
C GLY A 3 -37.29 -39.01 10.45
N GLY A 4 -38.02 -37.90 10.37
CA GLY A 4 -37.47 -36.54 10.51
C GLY A 4 -36.84 -36.00 9.22
N LEU A 5 -35.93 -35.04 9.33
CA LEU A 5 -35.31 -34.41 8.15
C LEU A 5 -34.30 -35.37 7.51
N HIS A 6 -34.51 -35.70 6.24
CA HIS A 6 -33.53 -36.40 5.40
C HIS A 6 -32.71 -35.39 4.58
N ILE A 7 -31.39 -35.46 4.70
CA ILE A 7 -30.43 -34.63 3.97
C ILE A 7 -29.79 -35.48 2.86
N ILE A 8 -29.87 -34.99 1.63
CA ILE A 8 -29.21 -35.57 0.47
C ILE A 8 -28.06 -34.64 0.07
N GLY A 9 -26.82 -35.10 0.18
CA GLY A 9 -25.67 -34.50 -0.48
C GLY A 9 -25.54 -35.07 -1.88
N THR A 10 -25.51 -34.21 -2.90
CA THR A 10 -25.39 -34.59 -4.31
C THR A 10 -23.96 -34.90 -4.73
N GLU A 11 -22.99 -34.31 -4.02
CA GLU A 11 -21.55 -34.41 -4.23
C GLU A 11 -20.83 -34.34 -2.88
N ARG A 12 -19.49 -34.33 -2.89
CA ARG A 12 -18.67 -34.11 -1.69
C ARG A 12 -17.78 -32.88 -1.88
N HIS A 13 -17.87 -31.94 -0.94
CA HIS A 13 -17.09 -30.71 -1.02
C HIS A 13 -15.60 -31.00 -0.81
N GLU A 14 -14.72 -30.16 -1.34
CA GLU A 14 -13.28 -30.14 -1.01
C GLU A 14 -12.96 -30.15 0.50
N SER A 15 -13.88 -29.69 1.37
CA SER A 15 -13.68 -29.69 2.82
C SER A 15 -14.78 -30.44 3.56
N ARG A 16 -14.35 -31.38 4.41
CA ARG A 16 -15.18 -32.18 5.31
C ARG A 16 -15.96 -31.33 6.29
N ARG A 17 -15.49 -30.11 6.60
CA ARG A 17 -16.20 -29.15 7.44
C ARG A 17 -17.55 -28.75 6.83
N ILE A 18 -17.62 -28.58 5.51
CA ILE A 18 -18.84 -28.13 4.81
C ILE A 18 -19.82 -29.30 4.65
N ASP A 19 -19.34 -30.50 4.31
CA ASP A 19 -20.14 -31.74 4.36
C ASP A 19 -20.78 -31.94 5.74
N ASN A 20 -20.02 -31.74 6.81
CA ASN A 20 -20.52 -31.88 8.18
C ASN A 20 -21.52 -30.78 8.57
N GLN A 21 -21.38 -29.55 8.04
CA GLN A 21 -22.39 -28.49 8.21
C GLN A 21 -23.71 -28.83 7.50
N LEU A 22 -23.65 -29.49 6.33
CA LEU A 22 -24.84 -29.99 5.63
C LEU A 22 -25.51 -31.13 6.42
N ARG A 23 -24.72 -32.11 6.90
CA ARG A 23 -25.21 -33.20 7.77
C ARG A 23 -25.91 -32.66 9.02
N GLY A 24 -25.30 -31.69 9.70
CA GLY A 24 -25.81 -31.03 10.91
C GLY A 24 -27.05 -30.14 10.72
N ARG A 25 -27.64 -30.10 9.52
CA ARG A 25 -28.99 -29.55 9.32
C ARG A 25 -30.08 -30.51 9.82
N SER A 26 -29.83 -31.81 9.78
CA SER A 26 -30.68 -32.85 10.38
C SER A 26 -30.30 -33.13 11.85
N GLY A 27 -31.19 -33.77 12.61
CA GLY A 27 -30.87 -34.29 13.95
C GLY A 27 -30.67 -33.24 15.04
N ARG A 28 -31.30 -32.06 14.93
CA ARG A 28 -31.16 -30.96 15.90
C ARG A 28 -31.83 -31.33 17.22
N GLN A 29 -31.20 -30.96 18.35
CA GLN A 29 -31.71 -31.23 19.71
C GLN A 29 -32.10 -32.69 20.02
N GLY A 30 -31.54 -33.66 19.28
CA GLY A 30 -31.88 -35.08 19.41
C GLY A 30 -33.11 -35.52 18.60
N ASP A 31 -33.67 -34.66 17.76
CA ASP A 31 -34.71 -35.02 16.80
C ASP A 31 -34.26 -36.17 15.89
N PRO A 32 -35.18 -37.03 15.41
CA PRO A 32 -34.88 -37.95 14.33
C PRO A 32 -34.39 -37.22 13.07
N GLY A 33 -33.44 -37.82 12.37
CA GLY A 33 -32.91 -37.30 11.11
C GLY A 33 -31.96 -38.28 10.46
N SER A 34 -31.66 -38.06 9.19
CA SER A 34 -30.73 -38.92 8.44
C SER A 34 -30.02 -38.12 7.35
N SER A 35 -28.82 -38.55 6.97
CA SER A 35 -28.06 -37.95 5.86
C SER A 35 -27.48 -39.03 4.97
N ARG A 36 -27.60 -38.88 3.65
CA ARG A 36 -26.88 -39.70 2.66
C ARG A 36 -26.17 -38.78 1.67
N PHE A 37 -24.94 -39.13 1.32
CA PHE A 37 -24.16 -38.42 0.31
C PHE A 37 -23.95 -39.36 -0.87
N TYR A 38 -24.19 -38.84 -2.08
CA TYR A 38 -23.84 -39.47 -3.33
C TYR A 38 -22.58 -38.80 -3.89
N VAL A 39 -21.84 -39.52 -4.73
CA VAL A 39 -20.59 -39.09 -5.36
C VAL A 39 -20.51 -39.75 -6.73
N SER A 40 -20.25 -39.00 -7.78
CA SER A 40 -19.88 -39.54 -9.09
C SER A 40 -18.36 -39.67 -9.21
N MET A 41 -17.91 -40.61 -10.04
CA MET A 41 -16.50 -40.69 -10.45
C MET A 41 -16.07 -39.48 -11.28
N GLU A 42 -17.03 -38.76 -11.88
CA GLU A 42 -16.82 -37.58 -12.71
C GLU A 42 -16.74 -36.27 -11.89
N ASP A 43 -17.10 -36.29 -10.59
CA ASP A 43 -17.09 -35.12 -9.71
C ASP A 43 -15.67 -34.52 -9.59
N ASP A 44 -15.56 -33.20 -9.42
CA ASP A 44 -14.27 -32.49 -9.41
C ASP A 44 -13.29 -33.02 -8.36
N LEU A 45 -13.77 -33.39 -7.16
CA LEU A 45 -12.96 -34.02 -6.12
C LEU A 45 -12.31 -35.33 -6.60
N MET A 46 -13.04 -36.11 -7.39
CA MET A 46 -12.63 -37.42 -7.89
C MET A 46 -11.72 -37.28 -9.10
N ARG A 47 -12.08 -36.37 -10.02
CA ARG A 47 -11.29 -35.97 -11.19
C ARG A 47 -9.89 -35.46 -10.82
N LEU A 48 -9.79 -34.65 -9.76
CA LEU A 48 -8.53 -34.02 -9.35
C LEU A 48 -7.68 -34.88 -8.39
N PHE A 49 -8.28 -35.75 -7.57
CA PHE A 49 -7.56 -36.43 -6.48
C PHE A 49 -7.89 -37.93 -6.29
N GLY A 50 -8.91 -38.46 -6.95
CA GLY A 50 -9.37 -39.86 -6.82
C GLY A 50 -8.95 -40.80 -7.96
N GLY A 51 -8.82 -40.28 -9.18
CA GLY A 51 -8.65 -41.01 -10.44
C GLY A 51 -7.80 -42.29 -10.35
N ASP A 52 -6.47 -42.16 -10.29
CA ASP A 52 -5.54 -43.29 -10.41
C ASP A 52 -5.77 -44.43 -9.41
N THR A 53 -6.25 -44.15 -8.20
CA THR A 53 -6.41 -45.21 -7.18
C THR A 53 -7.73 -45.95 -7.35
N ILE A 54 -8.77 -45.23 -7.77
CA ILE A 54 -10.13 -45.74 -7.82
C ILE A 54 -10.42 -46.36 -9.20
N ALA A 55 -9.88 -45.82 -10.29
CA ALA A 55 -9.90 -46.46 -11.61
C ALA A 55 -9.25 -47.86 -11.58
N ARG A 56 -8.05 -47.99 -10.99
CA ARG A 56 -7.38 -49.29 -10.78
C ARG A 56 -8.15 -50.27 -9.89
N LEU A 57 -9.07 -49.79 -9.05
CA LEU A 57 -9.94 -50.63 -8.25
C LEU A 57 -11.16 -51.10 -9.07
N MET A 58 -11.74 -50.22 -9.89
CA MET A 58 -12.83 -50.55 -10.82
C MET A 58 -12.40 -51.60 -11.86
N GLU A 59 -11.25 -51.39 -12.52
CA GLU A 59 -10.68 -52.33 -13.51
C GLU A 59 -10.48 -53.74 -12.96
N ARG A 60 -10.08 -53.86 -11.69
CA ARG A 60 -9.85 -55.16 -11.03
C ARG A 60 -11.13 -55.85 -10.55
N MET A 61 -12.18 -55.09 -10.28
CA MET A 61 -13.41 -55.60 -9.68
C MET A 61 -14.55 -55.81 -10.68
N GLY A 62 -14.42 -55.28 -11.90
CA GLY A 62 -15.38 -55.53 -12.99
C GLY A 62 -16.80 -55.05 -12.68
N TRP A 63 -16.94 -53.88 -12.05
CA TRP A 63 -18.24 -53.36 -11.64
C TRP A 63 -19.12 -52.94 -12.83
N GLU A 64 -20.39 -53.32 -12.78
CA GLU A 64 -21.42 -52.85 -13.71
C GLU A 64 -21.76 -51.38 -13.44
N GLU A 65 -21.85 -50.56 -14.49
CA GLU A 65 -21.97 -49.09 -14.41
C GLU A 65 -23.21 -48.57 -13.66
N ASN A 66 -24.21 -49.43 -13.43
CA ASN A 66 -25.52 -49.05 -12.89
C ASN A 66 -25.78 -49.55 -11.46
N ILE A 67 -24.78 -50.08 -10.74
CA ILE A 67 -24.93 -50.57 -9.37
C ILE A 67 -24.31 -49.58 -8.37
N PRO A 68 -25.04 -49.11 -7.34
CA PRO A 68 -24.47 -48.28 -6.27
C PRO A 68 -23.36 -49.01 -5.50
N ILE A 69 -22.15 -48.43 -5.46
CA ILE A 69 -20.98 -49.06 -4.85
C ILE A 69 -20.80 -48.58 -3.40
N GLU A 70 -21.22 -49.40 -2.43
CA GLU A 70 -20.98 -49.14 -1.00
C GLU A 70 -19.77 -49.95 -0.50
N HIS A 71 -18.53 -49.46 -0.72
CA HIS A 71 -17.31 -50.14 -0.28
C HIS A 71 -16.45 -49.30 0.70
N PRO A 72 -16.08 -49.82 1.90
CA PRO A 72 -15.33 -49.06 2.90
C PRO A 72 -13.98 -48.51 2.45
N GLN A 73 -13.30 -49.18 1.51
CA GLN A 73 -12.02 -48.69 0.97
C GLN A 73 -12.22 -47.48 0.06
N ILE A 74 -13.33 -47.38 -0.69
CA ILE A 74 -13.63 -46.22 -1.53
C ILE A 74 -13.96 -45.02 -0.65
N ALA A 75 -14.78 -45.23 0.39
CA ALA A 75 -15.10 -44.18 1.37
C ALA A 75 -13.84 -43.60 2.04
N ARG A 76 -12.86 -44.46 2.39
CA ARG A 76 -11.53 -44.02 2.89
C ARG A 76 -10.72 -43.28 1.82
N SER A 77 -10.74 -43.73 0.57
CA SER A 77 -10.05 -43.05 -0.54
C SER A 77 -10.61 -41.65 -0.80
N ILE A 78 -11.94 -41.49 -0.77
CA ILE A 78 -12.61 -40.18 -0.85
C ILE A 78 -12.22 -39.30 0.35
N GLU A 79 -12.22 -39.83 1.58
CA GLU A 79 -11.80 -39.06 2.75
C GLU A 79 -10.32 -38.61 2.66
N ASN A 80 -9.44 -39.46 2.10
CA ASN A 80 -8.05 -39.14 1.87
C ASN A 80 -7.86 -38.10 0.74
N ALA A 81 -8.69 -38.15 -0.30
CA ALA A 81 -8.75 -37.09 -1.32
C ALA A 81 -9.13 -35.76 -0.66
N GLN A 82 -10.22 -35.70 0.11
CA GLN A 82 -10.62 -34.49 0.85
C GLN A 82 -9.51 -33.96 1.77
N LYS A 83 -8.81 -34.84 2.51
CA LYS A 83 -7.65 -34.43 3.33
C LYS A 83 -6.52 -33.80 2.52
N ARG A 84 -6.24 -34.30 1.31
CA ARG A 84 -5.24 -33.71 0.40
C ARG A 84 -5.67 -32.34 -0.12
N VAL A 85 -6.96 -32.16 -0.44
CA VAL A 85 -7.47 -30.83 -0.87
C VAL A 85 -7.46 -29.84 0.29
N GLU A 86 -7.86 -30.27 1.50
CA GLU A 86 -7.77 -29.46 2.72
C GLU A 86 -6.33 -29.04 3.03
N ALA A 87 -5.35 -29.94 2.88
CA ALA A 87 -3.93 -29.63 3.04
C ALA A 87 -3.44 -28.64 1.97
N ARG A 88 -3.70 -28.90 0.68
CA ARG A 88 -3.33 -27.99 -0.42
C ARG A 88 -3.92 -26.59 -0.23
N ASN A 89 -5.20 -26.49 0.13
CA ASN A 89 -5.87 -25.21 0.39
C ASN A 89 -5.37 -24.53 1.68
N PHE A 90 -4.85 -25.29 2.66
CA PHE A 90 -4.15 -24.75 3.81
C PHE A 90 -2.78 -24.18 3.41
N ASP A 91 -1.98 -24.91 2.65
CA ASP A 91 -0.66 -24.48 2.19
C ASP A 91 -0.73 -23.22 1.31
N ILE A 92 -1.70 -23.15 0.39
CA ILE A 92 -1.98 -21.94 -0.40
C ILE A 92 -2.28 -20.74 0.51
N ARG A 93 -3.16 -20.90 1.52
CA ARG A 93 -3.49 -19.83 2.46
C ARG A 93 -2.31 -19.45 3.36
N LYS A 94 -1.50 -20.43 3.76
CA LYS A 94 -0.27 -20.20 4.54
C LYS A 94 0.70 -19.33 3.75
N HIS A 95 0.94 -19.64 2.49
CA HIS A 95 1.78 -18.81 1.63
C HIS A 95 1.20 -17.40 1.43
N VAL A 96 -0.09 -17.26 1.12
CA VAL A 96 -0.73 -15.94 1.00
C VAL A 96 -0.56 -15.11 2.29
N LEU A 97 -0.74 -15.74 3.46
CA LEU A 97 -0.49 -15.10 4.77
C LEU A 97 0.99 -14.70 4.93
N GLU A 98 1.94 -15.57 4.59
CA GLU A 98 3.38 -15.29 4.71
C GLU A 98 3.85 -14.10 3.86
N TYR A 99 3.19 -13.82 2.73
CA TYR A 99 3.42 -12.62 1.91
C TYR A 99 2.72 -11.37 2.47
N ASP A 100 1.47 -11.47 2.96
CA ASP A 100 0.76 -10.33 3.56
C ASP A 100 1.31 -9.95 4.95
N ASP A 101 1.89 -10.88 5.73
CA ASP A 101 2.55 -10.58 7.02
C ASP A 101 3.62 -9.47 6.88
N VAL A 102 4.37 -9.49 5.76
CA VAL A 102 5.39 -8.48 5.42
C VAL A 102 4.75 -7.12 5.16
N LEU A 103 3.70 -7.11 4.34
CA LEU A 103 2.93 -5.89 4.02
C LEU A 103 2.21 -5.35 5.26
N ASN A 104 1.70 -6.22 6.13
CA ASN A 104 0.98 -5.83 7.33
C ASN A 104 1.91 -5.14 8.34
N LEU A 105 3.14 -5.65 8.53
CA LEU A 105 4.14 -4.97 9.36
C LEU A 105 4.48 -3.56 8.83
N GLN A 106 4.63 -3.41 7.51
CA GLN A 106 4.86 -2.10 6.88
C GLN A 106 3.65 -1.17 7.04
N ARG A 107 2.44 -1.70 6.81
CA ARG A 107 1.15 -1.03 6.94
C ARG A 107 0.90 -0.53 8.36
N GLU A 108 1.23 -1.31 9.39
CA GLU A 108 1.13 -0.90 10.80
C GLU A 108 2.05 0.30 11.11
N ASN A 109 3.29 0.29 10.62
CA ASN A 109 4.22 1.41 10.78
C ASN A 109 3.69 2.69 10.10
N ILE A 110 3.28 2.61 8.83
CA ILE A 110 2.77 3.75 8.06
C ILE A 110 1.45 4.27 8.62
N TYR A 111 0.51 3.40 9.02
CA TYR A 111 -0.78 3.82 9.56
C TYR A 111 -0.67 4.36 10.98
N SER A 112 0.30 3.90 11.78
CA SER A 112 0.64 4.52 13.07
C SER A 112 1.15 5.95 12.88
N LEU A 113 2.11 6.16 11.96
CA LEU A 113 2.63 7.48 11.61
C LEU A 113 1.55 8.40 11.05
N ARG A 114 0.72 7.92 10.12
CA ARG A 114 -0.42 8.65 9.56
C ARG A 114 -1.43 9.05 10.62
N ARG A 115 -1.72 8.17 11.58
CA ARG A 115 -2.63 8.48 12.71
C ARG A 115 -2.06 9.59 13.58
N GLN A 116 -0.77 9.54 13.93
CA GLN A 116 -0.09 10.58 14.73
C GLN A 116 -0.17 11.96 14.05
N LEU A 117 0.06 12.02 12.74
CA LEU A 117 -0.10 13.23 11.93
C LEU A 117 -1.54 13.78 11.98
N LEU A 118 -2.55 12.91 11.83
CA LEU A 118 -3.96 13.30 11.85
C LEU A 118 -4.47 13.68 13.25
N THR A 119 -3.93 13.11 14.33
CA THR A 119 -4.29 13.47 15.72
C THR A 119 -3.71 14.81 16.17
N GLY A 120 -2.96 15.50 15.32
CA GLY A 120 -2.50 16.85 15.59
C GLY A 120 -1.26 16.95 16.48
N THR A 121 -0.51 15.86 16.65
CA THR A 121 0.79 15.87 17.34
C THR A 121 1.73 16.87 16.66
N ASP A 122 2.59 17.55 17.44
CA ASP A 122 3.70 18.30 16.86
C ASP A 122 4.66 17.30 16.19
N VAL A 123 5.13 17.64 14.99
CA VAL A 123 6.02 16.81 14.18
C VAL A 123 7.31 17.52 13.80
N HIS A 124 7.52 18.76 14.23
CA HIS A 124 8.70 19.55 13.87
C HIS A 124 10.02 18.87 14.26
N ASP A 125 10.10 18.34 15.49
CA ASP A 125 11.27 17.57 15.93
C ASP A 125 11.58 16.38 15.00
N ARG A 126 10.53 15.75 14.46
CA ARG A 126 10.65 14.64 13.50
C ARG A 126 11.01 15.12 12.09
N VAL A 127 10.62 16.33 11.72
CA VAL A 127 11.09 16.99 10.47
C VAL A 127 12.58 17.28 10.58
N ILE A 128 13.05 17.80 11.73
CA ILE A 128 14.48 18.00 12.00
C ILE A 128 15.22 16.67 11.96
N GLU A 129 14.78 15.65 12.71
CA GLU A 129 15.37 14.31 12.74
C GLU A 129 15.51 13.70 11.33
N ARG A 130 14.43 13.75 10.53
CA ARG A 130 14.43 13.29 9.13
C ARG A 130 15.35 14.11 8.23
N THR A 131 15.47 15.41 8.48
CA THR A 131 16.41 16.29 7.75
C THR A 131 17.85 15.90 8.02
N LEU A 132 18.21 15.62 9.29
CA LEU A 132 19.54 15.15 9.67
C LEU A 132 19.85 13.77 9.04
N SER A 133 18.88 12.85 9.04
CA SER A 133 19.02 11.52 8.43
C SER A 133 19.20 11.60 6.89
N VAL A 134 18.53 12.52 6.20
CA VAL A 134 18.76 12.74 4.76
C VAL A 134 20.16 13.30 4.50
N ILE A 135 20.66 14.22 5.33
CA ILE A 135 22.03 14.74 5.21
C ILE A 135 23.06 13.62 5.39
N GLU A 136 22.84 12.71 6.34
CA GLU A 136 23.69 11.54 6.56
C GLU A 136 23.68 10.58 5.36
N ASN A 137 22.49 10.25 4.81
CA ASN A 137 22.36 9.44 3.59
C ASN A 137 23.06 10.09 2.38
N LEU A 138 22.95 11.42 2.20
CA LEU A 138 23.65 12.13 1.13
C LEU A 138 25.17 12.01 1.25
N LEU A 139 25.70 12.13 2.47
CA LEU A 139 27.13 11.99 2.72
C LEU A 139 27.63 10.55 2.59
N GLU A 140 26.81 9.54 2.91
CA GLU A 140 27.16 8.15 2.64
C GLU A 140 27.17 7.83 1.14
N ASN A 141 26.36 8.52 0.33
CA ASN A 141 26.32 8.36 -1.13
C ASN A 141 27.45 9.09 -1.86
N TYR A 142 27.74 10.35 -1.50
CA TYR A 142 28.69 11.22 -2.23
C TYR A 142 30.08 11.33 -1.60
N THR A 143 30.21 11.09 -0.29
CA THR A 143 31.47 11.16 0.46
C THR A 143 31.64 9.92 1.37
N PRO A 144 31.73 8.70 0.80
CA PRO A 144 31.67 7.48 1.59
C PRO A 144 32.94 7.31 2.43
N GLU A 145 32.79 6.85 3.67
CA GLU A 145 33.85 6.80 4.68
C GLU A 145 35.04 5.87 4.32
N LYS A 146 34.84 5.01 3.31
CA LYS A 146 35.83 4.01 2.83
C LYS A 146 36.53 4.42 1.53
N ILE A 147 36.20 5.59 0.98
CA ILE A 147 36.75 6.13 -0.26
C ILE A 147 37.62 7.34 0.09
N ASP A 148 38.79 7.43 -0.54
CA ASP A 148 39.73 8.53 -0.33
C ASP A 148 39.09 9.89 -0.69
N PRO A 149 39.35 10.98 0.06
CA PRO A 149 38.70 12.28 -0.16
C PRO A 149 38.88 12.88 -1.56
N ASP A 150 39.94 12.50 -2.27
CA ASP A 150 40.21 12.93 -3.66
C ASP A 150 39.28 12.25 -4.69
N GLU A 151 38.63 11.13 -4.32
CA GLU A 151 37.66 10.40 -5.15
C GLU A 151 36.18 10.73 -4.79
N TRP A 152 35.93 11.66 -3.86
CA TRP A 152 34.57 12.06 -3.48
C TRP A 152 33.85 12.85 -4.59
N ASP A 153 32.57 12.53 -4.81
CA ASP A 153 31.71 13.25 -5.75
C ASP A 153 31.16 14.54 -5.13
N LEU A 154 32.06 15.49 -4.90
CA LEU A 154 31.75 16.83 -4.39
C LEU A 154 30.91 17.66 -5.38
N GLU A 155 30.93 17.32 -6.68
CA GLU A 155 30.08 17.99 -7.68
C GLU A 155 28.63 17.53 -7.53
N GLY A 156 28.37 16.22 -7.50
CA GLY A 156 27.04 15.64 -7.29
C GLY A 156 26.44 16.02 -5.94
N LEU A 157 27.26 16.09 -4.89
CA LEU A 157 26.86 16.62 -3.58
C LEU A 157 26.40 18.08 -3.69
N ALA A 158 27.22 18.95 -4.28
CA ALA A 158 26.87 20.37 -4.46
C ALA A 158 25.61 20.57 -5.31
N GLN A 159 25.46 19.83 -6.42
CA GLN A 159 24.25 19.85 -7.24
C GLN A 159 23.01 19.41 -6.46
N THR A 160 23.12 18.34 -5.66
CA THR A 160 22.01 17.82 -4.85
C THR A 160 21.60 18.77 -3.73
N LEU A 161 22.57 19.39 -3.03
CA LEU A 161 22.32 20.40 -2.00
C LEU A 161 21.58 21.62 -2.57
N ASN A 162 22.01 22.14 -3.73
CA ASN A 162 21.30 23.20 -4.45
C ASN A 162 19.91 22.78 -4.97
N GLY A 163 19.68 21.47 -5.16
CA GLY A 163 18.38 20.90 -5.48
C GLY A 163 17.42 20.85 -4.29
N LEU A 164 17.91 20.52 -3.09
CA LEU A 164 17.11 20.38 -1.88
C LEU A 164 16.86 21.71 -1.17
N PHE A 165 17.91 22.52 -0.98
CA PHE A 165 17.86 23.75 -0.20
C PHE A 165 17.70 24.98 -1.11
N PRO A 166 16.74 25.90 -0.83
CA PRO A 166 16.58 27.16 -1.55
C PRO A 166 17.64 28.18 -1.09
N LEU A 167 18.88 27.95 -1.48
CA LEU A 167 20.03 28.77 -1.08
C LEU A 167 20.13 30.06 -1.89
N ALA A 168 20.51 31.15 -1.23
CA ALA A 168 20.72 32.45 -1.86
C ALA A 168 22.01 32.50 -2.69
N GLU A 169 23.05 31.82 -2.21
CA GLU A 169 24.30 31.56 -2.91
C GLU A 169 24.39 30.05 -3.17
N LYS A 170 24.79 29.65 -4.38
CA LYS A 170 24.89 28.23 -4.71
C LYS A 170 26.13 27.63 -4.06
N VAL A 171 25.99 26.43 -3.51
CA VAL A 171 27.15 25.62 -3.12
C VAL A 171 27.89 25.21 -4.39
N GLU A 172 29.18 25.53 -4.47
CA GLU A 172 30.08 25.09 -5.53
C GLU A 172 31.06 24.06 -4.98
N GLN A 173 31.59 23.18 -5.84
CA GLN A 173 32.56 22.14 -5.46
C GLN A 173 33.76 22.71 -4.69
N GLY A 174 34.28 23.87 -5.10
CA GLY A 174 35.39 24.56 -4.45
C GLY A 174 35.09 25.04 -3.02
N MET A 175 33.82 25.13 -2.61
CA MET A 175 33.41 25.44 -1.24
C MET A 175 33.37 24.20 -0.33
N LEU A 176 33.45 23.00 -0.90
CA LEU A 176 33.44 21.71 -0.20
C LEU A 176 34.82 21.02 -0.20
N TYR A 177 35.70 21.41 -1.13
CA TYR A 177 37.04 20.84 -1.24
C TYR A 177 37.92 21.14 -0.01
N GLY A 178 38.68 20.14 0.43
CA GLY A 178 39.63 20.26 1.55
C GLY A 178 39.02 20.16 2.96
N PHE A 179 37.71 19.95 3.09
CA PHE A 179 37.07 19.66 4.38
C PHE A 179 37.01 18.15 4.67
N THR A 180 37.05 17.79 5.95
CA THR A 180 36.77 16.42 6.40
C THR A 180 35.29 16.08 6.30
N ARG A 181 34.94 14.79 6.34
CA ARG A 181 33.54 14.30 6.33
C ARG A 181 32.73 14.92 7.47
N GLU A 182 33.32 15.03 8.65
CA GLU A 182 32.71 15.59 9.85
C GLU A 182 32.43 17.09 9.71
N GLU A 183 33.38 17.85 9.16
CA GLU A 183 33.21 19.29 8.87
C GLU A 183 32.17 19.54 7.78
N LEU A 184 32.14 18.72 6.73
CA LEU A 184 31.10 18.76 5.69
C LEU A 184 29.72 18.47 6.30
N GLN A 185 29.62 17.44 7.14
CA GLN A 185 28.38 17.10 7.83
C GLN A 185 27.86 18.25 8.69
N GLU A 186 28.71 18.84 9.52
CA GLU A 186 28.31 19.93 10.40
C GLU A 186 27.95 21.20 9.62
N ARG A 187 28.69 21.55 8.56
CA ARG A 187 28.34 22.67 7.66
C ARG A 187 26.98 22.48 7.00
N ILE A 188 26.69 21.30 6.47
CA ILE A 188 25.41 21.01 5.80
C ILE A 188 24.26 21.01 6.83
N LYS A 189 24.47 20.45 8.03
CA LYS A 189 23.50 20.52 9.14
C LYS A 189 23.17 21.97 9.52
N GLN A 190 24.18 22.81 9.74
CA GLN A 190 23.99 24.22 10.08
C GLN A 190 23.23 24.98 8.99
N LEU A 191 23.58 24.76 7.71
CA LEU A 191 22.90 25.35 6.56
C LEU A 191 21.43 24.89 6.46
N ALA A 192 21.14 23.61 6.69
CA ALA A 192 19.79 23.07 6.69
C ALA A 192 18.94 23.65 7.84
N MET A 193 19.48 23.68 9.07
CA MET A 193 18.81 24.24 10.24
C MET A 193 18.58 25.75 10.12
N ALA A 194 19.55 26.51 9.59
CA ALA A 194 19.39 27.94 9.32
C ALA A 194 18.29 28.20 8.27
N THR A 195 18.21 27.37 7.23
CA THR A 195 17.18 27.48 6.20
C THR A 195 15.79 27.14 6.74
N LEU A 196 15.65 26.09 7.54
CA LEU A 196 14.40 25.74 8.24
C LEU A 196 13.97 26.84 9.20
N LYS A 197 14.90 27.40 9.98
CA LYS A 197 14.60 28.49 10.92
C LYS A 197 14.15 29.76 10.20
N ALA A 198 14.86 30.19 9.15
CA ALA A 198 14.45 31.35 8.34
C ALA A 198 13.08 31.14 7.67
N LYS A 199 12.74 29.88 7.33
CA LYS A 199 11.42 29.51 6.81
C LYS A 199 10.32 29.66 7.86
N GLU A 200 10.57 29.16 9.08
CA GLU A 200 9.64 29.28 10.21
C GLU A 200 9.45 30.74 10.63
N GLU A 201 10.52 31.56 10.66
CA GLU A 201 10.45 33.00 10.94
C GLU A 201 9.64 33.76 9.88
N ALA A 202 9.67 33.35 8.60
CA ALA A 202 8.93 34.00 7.51
C ALA A 202 7.42 33.61 7.46
N ILE A 203 7.06 32.41 7.90
CA ILE A 203 5.68 31.87 7.86
C ILE A 203 4.97 32.02 9.21
N GLY A 204 5.70 31.91 10.32
CA GLY A 204 5.20 31.80 11.68
C GLY A 204 4.98 30.33 12.10
N SER A 205 5.34 30.00 13.35
CA SER A 205 5.39 28.61 13.84
C SER A 205 4.09 27.84 13.68
N GLU A 206 2.93 28.42 13.99
CA GLU A 206 1.63 27.72 13.88
C GLU A 206 1.34 27.25 12.45
N GLN A 207 1.50 28.15 11.47
CA GLN A 207 1.34 27.85 10.05
C GLN A 207 2.43 26.90 9.54
N MET A 208 3.65 26.98 10.09
CA MET A 208 4.73 26.03 9.78
C MET A 208 4.38 24.61 10.24
N ARG A 209 3.84 24.40 11.46
CA ARG A 209 3.41 23.09 11.95
C ARG A 209 2.28 22.48 11.12
N GLU A 210 1.33 23.30 10.66
CA GLU A 210 0.28 22.86 9.75
C GLU A 210 0.84 22.48 8.37
N LEU A 211 1.74 23.29 7.81
CA LEU A 211 2.41 23.04 6.53
C LEU A 211 3.25 21.75 6.57
N GLU A 212 4.07 21.57 7.61
CA GLU A 212 4.83 20.34 7.87
C GLU A 212 3.88 19.13 7.87
N ARG A 213 2.82 19.15 8.68
CA ARG A 213 1.83 18.07 8.78
C ARG A 213 1.18 17.73 7.44
N ILE A 214 0.73 18.73 6.68
CA ILE A 214 0.08 18.54 5.38
C ILE A 214 1.07 17.95 4.35
N VAL A 215 2.31 18.46 4.32
CA VAL A 215 3.35 17.95 3.42
C VAL A 215 3.75 16.52 3.78
N LEU A 216 3.98 16.20 5.05
CA LEU A 216 4.27 14.83 5.49
C LEU A 216 3.14 13.88 5.09
N LEU A 217 1.90 14.21 5.44
CA LEU A 217 0.73 13.37 5.16
C LEU A 217 0.58 13.08 3.66
N ARG A 218 0.65 14.12 2.83
CA ARG A 218 0.54 13.98 1.37
C ARG A 218 1.68 13.15 0.78
N THR A 219 2.91 13.37 1.25
CA THR A 219 4.11 12.69 0.72
C THR A 219 4.08 11.21 1.09
N ILE A 220 3.77 10.89 2.35
CA ILE A 220 3.58 9.52 2.84
C ILE A 220 2.47 8.82 2.05
N ASP A 221 1.29 9.44 1.91
CA ASP A 221 0.17 8.83 1.20
C ASP A 221 0.52 8.54 -0.27
N THR A 222 1.21 9.45 -0.95
CA THR A 222 1.63 9.27 -2.36
C THR A 222 2.65 8.13 -2.48
N LYS A 223 3.74 8.16 -1.69
CA LYS A 223 4.79 7.15 -1.73
C LYS A 223 4.34 5.77 -1.25
N TRP A 224 3.39 5.72 -0.31
CA TRP A 224 2.80 4.45 0.12
C TRP A 224 1.92 3.81 -0.94
N MET A 225 1.17 4.58 -1.74
CA MET A 225 0.44 4.05 -2.89
C MET A 225 1.41 3.50 -3.96
N GLU A 226 2.42 4.27 -4.34
CA GLU A 226 3.49 3.82 -5.26
C GLU A 226 4.16 2.52 -4.75
N HIS A 227 4.43 2.42 -3.45
CA HIS A 227 5.03 1.23 -2.83
C HIS A 227 4.08 0.02 -2.80
N LEU A 228 2.78 0.20 -2.59
CA LEU A 228 1.81 -0.90 -2.65
C LEU A 228 1.73 -1.51 -4.06
N ASP A 229 1.66 -0.67 -5.09
CA ASP A 229 1.65 -1.13 -6.49
C ASP A 229 2.96 -1.90 -6.81
N ASN A 230 4.12 -1.34 -6.45
CA ASN A 230 5.42 -2.00 -6.63
C ASN A 230 5.53 -3.34 -5.86
N MET A 231 4.86 -3.46 -4.70
CA MET A 231 4.85 -4.67 -3.89
C MET A 231 3.94 -5.78 -4.47
N ASP A 232 2.84 -5.40 -5.12
CA ASP A 232 2.01 -6.34 -5.90
C ASP A 232 2.81 -6.87 -7.11
N ASP A 233 3.47 -5.98 -7.87
CA ASP A 233 4.37 -6.35 -8.98
C ASP A 233 5.52 -7.27 -8.49
N LEU A 234 6.13 -6.96 -7.34
CA LEU A 234 7.16 -7.80 -6.73
C LEU A 234 6.63 -9.20 -6.40
N ARG A 235 5.45 -9.31 -5.78
CA ARG A 235 4.87 -10.61 -5.40
C ARG A 235 4.61 -11.47 -6.63
N ASP A 236 4.10 -10.88 -7.71
CA ASP A 236 3.77 -11.61 -8.92
C ASP A 236 5.06 -11.98 -9.72
N GLY A 237 6.11 -11.15 -9.64
CA GLY A 237 7.42 -11.40 -10.27
C GLY A 237 8.36 -12.35 -9.52
N ILE A 238 8.30 -12.44 -8.18
CA ILE A 238 9.29 -13.17 -7.37
C ILE A 238 9.33 -14.68 -7.66
N GLY A 239 8.22 -15.24 -8.15
CA GLY A 239 8.15 -16.65 -8.57
C GLY A 239 9.18 -17.04 -9.64
N LEU A 240 9.63 -16.09 -10.47
CA LEU A 240 10.68 -16.32 -11.46
C LEU A 240 12.08 -16.44 -10.84
N ARG A 241 12.31 -15.89 -9.64
CA ARG A 241 13.59 -16.04 -8.92
C ARG A 241 13.75 -17.42 -8.25
N ALA A 242 12.66 -18.18 -8.12
CA ALA A 242 12.69 -19.57 -7.64
C ALA A 242 13.61 -20.48 -8.47
N TYR A 243 13.81 -20.16 -9.76
CA TYR A 243 14.73 -20.87 -10.64
C TYR A 243 16.20 -20.82 -10.17
N GLY A 244 16.56 -19.85 -9.33
CA GLY A 244 17.90 -19.69 -8.74
C GLY A 244 18.19 -20.56 -7.51
N GLN A 245 17.35 -21.55 -7.18
CA GLN A 245 17.43 -22.38 -5.96
C GLN A 245 17.30 -21.63 -4.62
N HIS A 246 16.91 -20.34 -4.66
CA HIS A 246 16.59 -19.56 -3.47
C HIS A 246 15.10 -19.67 -3.13
N ASP A 247 14.78 -19.65 -1.83
CA ASP A 247 13.40 -19.59 -1.33
C ASP A 247 12.76 -18.24 -1.74
N PRO A 248 11.68 -18.24 -2.55
CA PRO A 248 11.03 -17.01 -3.00
C PRO A 248 10.51 -16.14 -1.85
N LEU A 249 10.09 -16.74 -0.73
CA LEU A 249 9.60 -15.98 0.42
C LEU A 249 10.72 -15.22 1.12
N VAL A 250 11.93 -15.80 1.18
CA VAL A 250 13.11 -15.14 1.74
C VAL A 250 13.58 -14.01 0.83
N ALA A 251 13.61 -14.25 -0.49
CA ALA A 251 13.95 -13.23 -1.48
C ALA A 251 12.95 -12.05 -1.45
N TYR A 252 11.64 -12.34 -1.43
CA TYR A 252 10.58 -11.34 -1.26
C TYR A 252 10.76 -10.52 0.01
N LYS A 253 10.98 -11.16 1.17
CA LYS A 253 11.19 -10.46 2.45
C LYS A 253 12.39 -9.51 2.43
N PHE A 254 13.48 -9.91 1.78
CA PHE A 254 14.66 -9.06 1.65
C PHE A 254 14.41 -7.85 0.73
N GLU A 255 13.83 -8.08 -0.44
CA GLU A 255 13.58 -7.04 -1.44
C GLU A 255 12.50 -6.05 -0.98
N ALA A 256 11.38 -6.55 -0.45
CA ALA A 256 10.33 -5.75 0.17
C ALA A 256 10.85 -4.84 1.29
N PHE A 257 11.88 -5.27 2.04
CA PHE A 257 12.53 -4.46 3.06
C PHE A 257 13.41 -3.35 2.46
N GLN A 258 14.16 -3.61 1.38
CA GLN A 258 14.92 -2.56 0.71
C GLN A 258 13.99 -1.53 0.05
N MET A 259 12.98 -1.99 -0.69
CA MET A 259 11.96 -1.11 -1.30
C MET A 259 11.26 -0.23 -0.24
N PHE A 260 10.93 -0.79 0.93
CA PHE A 260 10.35 -0.02 2.02
C PHE A 260 11.33 1.03 2.59
N LYS A 261 12.62 0.71 2.71
CA LYS A 261 13.65 1.69 3.10
C LYS A 261 13.81 2.80 2.05
N GLU A 262 13.85 2.44 0.78
CA GLU A 262 13.93 3.38 -0.35
C GLU A 262 12.71 4.31 -0.37
N MET A 263 11.50 3.77 -0.18
CA MET A 263 10.28 4.56 -0.02
C MET A 263 10.37 5.53 1.17
N ILE A 264 10.86 5.08 2.34
CA ILE A 264 11.03 5.97 3.52
C ILE A 264 12.05 7.08 3.24
N ASN A 265 13.16 6.78 2.56
CA ASN A 265 14.15 7.78 2.16
C ASN A 265 13.56 8.79 1.17
N ALA A 266 12.84 8.33 0.14
CA ALA A 266 12.16 9.18 -0.83
C ALA A 266 11.09 10.06 -0.16
N VAL A 267 10.35 9.54 0.82
CA VAL A 267 9.42 10.34 1.66
C VAL A 267 10.17 11.45 2.37
N ASN A 268 11.32 11.18 2.98
CA ASN A 268 12.10 12.19 3.71
C ASN A 268 12.64 13.28 2.76
N GLU A 269 13.19 12.89 1.60
CA GLU A 269 13.72 13.83 0.62
C GLU A 269 12.64 14.73 0.01
N ASP A 270 11.53 14.15 -0.46
CA ASP A 270 10.43 14.93 -1.04
C ASP A 270 9.75 15.82 0.02
N MET A 271 9.64 15.35 1.27
CA MET A 271 9.16 16.16 2.40
C MET A 271 10.03 17.41 2.61
N ILE A 272 11.35 17.26 2.73
CA ILE A 272 12.29 18.39 2.92
C ILE A 272 12.20 19.34 1.72
N ARG A 273 12.28 18.79 0.51
CA ARG A 273 12.20 19.54 -0.75
C ARG A 273 10.92 20.37 -0.83
N LEU A 274 9.77 19.80 -0.47
CA LEU A 274 8.48 20.48 -0.49
C LEU A 274 8.38 21.55 0.62
N ILE A 275 8.72 21.22 1.87
CA ILE A 275 8.68 22.19 2.99
C ILE A 275 9.53 23.42 2.68
N LEU A 276 10.77 23.21 2.22
CA LEU A 276 11.70 24.31 1.97
C LEU A 276 11.31 25.14 0.74
N ARG A 277 10.89 24.50 -0.37
CA ARG A 277 10.55 25.21 -1.61
C ARG A 277 9.16 25.87 -1.61
N MET A 278 8.19 25.36 -0.83
CA MET A 278 6.83 25.88 -0.85
C MET A 278 6.77 27.33 -0.34
N GLN A 279 6.49 28.29 -1.22
CA GLN A 279 6.25 29.67 -0.81
C GLN A 279 4.78 29.80 -0.40
N LEU A 280 4.53 30.28 0.83
CA LEU A 280 3.18 30.56 1.28
C LEU A 280 2.67 31.79 0.52
N VAL A 281 1.79 31.57 -0.46
CA VAL A 281 1.05 32.66 -1.08
C VAL A 281 0.10 33.19 -0.02
N ARG A 282 0.43 34.35 0.56
CA ARG A 282 -0.51 35.10 1.41
C ARG A 282 -1.75 35.36 0.56
N ARG A 283 -2.88 34.73 0.92
CA ARG A 283 -4.18 35.27 0.57
C ARG A 283 -4.33 36.55 1.37
N ASP A 284 -4.13 37.69 0.71
CA ASP A 284 -4.61 38.95 1.25
C ASP A 284 -6.12 38.81 1.46
N GLU A 285 -6.62 39.17 2.64
CA GLU A 285 -8.05 39.08 3.00
C GLU A 285 -8.94 40.09 2.25
N SER A 286 -8.41 40.71 1.19
CA SER A 286 -8.99 41.82 0.43
C SER A 286 -9.94 41.39 -0.68
N GLU A 287 -9.91 40.13 -1.12
CA GLU A 287 -10.94 39.56 -2.02
C GLU A 287 -12.05 38.87 -1.22
N GLN A 288 -12.84 39.67 -0.50
CA GLN A 288 -14.23 39.30 -0.25
C GLN A 288 -14.87 38.97 -1.61
N PRO A 289 -15.50 37.79 -1.79
CA PRO A 289 -16.13 37.45 -3.05
C PRO A 289 -17.26 38.45 -3.28
N ARG A 290 -17.03 39.42 -4.19
CA ARG A 290 -18.06 40.36 -4.62
C ARG A 290 -19.23 39.54 -5.10
N VAL A 291 -20.31 39.50 -4.31
CA VAL A 291 -21.50 38.71 -4.60
C VAL A 291 -22.05 39.23 -5.91
N ARG A 292 -21.72 38.52 -7.00
CA ARG A 292 -22.12 38.88 -8.34
C ARG A 292 -23.62 38.61 -8.41
N ASN A 293 -24.42 39.65 -8.20
CA ASN A 293 -25.88 39.58 -8.31
C ASN A 293 -26.24 38.89 -9.63
N VAL A 294 -26.66 37.63 -9.53
CA VAL A 294 -27.06 36.83 -10.69
C VAL A 294 -28.44 37.29 -11.10
N VAL A 295 -28.48 38.34 -11.92
CA VAL A 295 -29.70 38.73 -12.63
C VAL A 295 -30.00 37.61 -13.63
N THR A 296 -30.97 36.77 -13.30
CA THR A 296 -31.43 35.70 -14.20
C THR A 296 -32.21 36.32 -15.33
N ASN A 297 -31.70 36.20 -16.56
CA ASN A 297 -32.35 36.77 -17.74
C ASN A 297 -33.52 35.87 -18.19
N ARG A 298 -34.64 35.90 -17.45
CA ARG A 298 -35.93 35.36 -17.90
C ARG A 298 -36.78 36.51 -18.44
N GLY A 299 -36.63 36.79 -19.73
CA GLY A 299 -37.57 37.64 -20.46
C GLY A 299 -38.75 36.83 -20.98
N ALA A 300 -39.97 37.21 -20.59
CA ALA A 300 -41.21 37.15 -21.38
C ALA A 300 -42.41 37.56 -20.51
N ASP A 301 -42.75 38.85 -20.55
CA ASP A 301 -44.08 39.37 -20.89
C ASP A 301 -44.59 40.54 -20.02
N GLY A 302 -45.08 41.58 -20.72
CA GLY A 302 -46.07 42.53 -20.21
C GLY A 302 -45.58 43.94 -19.86
N GLY A 303 -45.85 44.92 -20.75
CA GLY A 303 -46.19 46.28 -20.28
C GLY A 303 -45.24 47.43 -20.61
N VAL A 304 -45.30 47.89 -21.87
CA VAL A 304 -45.12 49.29 -22.34
C VAL A 304 -44.88 50.39 -21.27
N SER A 305 -43.79 51.15 -21.40
CA SER A 305 -43.80 52.64 -21.51
C SER A 305 -42.37 53.22 -21.63
N GLY A 306 -42.09 53.98 -22.69
CA GLY A 306 -41.01 54.99 -22.73
C GLY A 306 -41.57 56.39 -22.38
N PRO A 307 -40.85 57.50 -22.65
CA PRO A 307 -39.55 57.63 -23.31
C PRO A 307 -38.53 58.49 -22.51
N GLY A 308 -37.30 58.65 -23.01
CA GLY A 308 -36.33 59.60 -22.43
C GLY A 308 -34.93 59.57 -23.04
N ALA A 309 -34.75 60.19 -24.21
CA ALA A 309 -33.46 60.30 -24.87
C ALA A 309 -32.76 61.64 -24.58
N ALA A 310 -31.57 61.57 -23.98
CA ALA A 310 -30.49 62.56 -23.98
C ALA A 310 -29.23 61.81 -23.47
N GLY A 311 -27.99 62.07 -23.87
CA GLY A 311 -27.41 63.16 -24.64
C GLY A 311 -25.94 63.26 -24.21
N LYS A 312 -25.00 63.08 -25.14
CA LYS A 312 -23.53 63.16 -24.99
C LYS A 312 -23.03 64.49 -24.36
N PRO A 313 -21.72 64.65 -24.03
CA PRO A 313 -20.66 63.69 -23.65
C PRO A 313 -19.81 64.19 -22.44
N ALA A 314 -18.64 63.57 -22.22
CA ALA A 314 -17.58 64.08 -21.35
C ALA A 314 -17.04 65.45 -21.78
N VAL A 315 -16.84 66.36 -20.82
CA VAL A 315 -15.64 67.20 -20.61
C VAL A 315 -15.61 67.53 -19.10
N ALA A 316 -14.47 67.50 -18.40
CA ALA A 316 -13.17 67.00 -18.82
C ALA A 316 -13.12 65.46 -18.72
#